data_AF-X1E603-F1
#
_entry.id   AF-X1E603-F1
#
_cell.length_a   1.000
_cell.length_b   1.000
_cell.length_c   1.000
_cell.angle_alpha   90.00
_cell.angle_beta   90.00
_cell.angle_gamma   90.00
#
_symmetry.space_group_name_H-M   'P 1'
#
loop_
_entity.id
_entity.type
_entity.pdbx_description
1 polymer ?
#
loop_
_entity_poly.entity_id
_entity_poly.type
_entity_poly.pdbx_seq_one_letter_code
_entity_poly.pdbx_strand_id
1 'polypeptide(L)'
;ETDIPKGIQHVWNRGLKAREIIRKTIKIGYTAGEMLGMMVKALEAEGFVYTPSDDVSSQYRDLMNALGDSDKSGFTIDCHTVGNTGNSEIELGPSMAPFRPFRSHLKIQQNNIFAFEFVINTWNPDTKSRMSLNLEDDAIVTEKGVEALYPHNDRIIVIR
;
A
#
# COMPACT_ATOMS: atom_id res chain seq x y z
N GLU A 1 -18.18 24.73 1.45
CA GLU A 1 -16.77 24.58 1.85
C GLU A 1 -15.93 24.50 0.58
N THR A 2 -14.82 25.25 0.48
CA THR A 2 -13.99 25.32 -0.75
C THR A 2 -12.63 24.67 -0.61
N ASP A 3 -12.21 24.38 0.63
CA ASP A 3 -10.89 23.86 0.96
C ASP A 3 -11.00 22.41 1.44
N ILE A 4 -9.93 21.64 1.25
CA ILE A 4 -9.85 20.26 1.73
C ILE A 4 -9.72 20.31 3.27
N PRO A 5 -10.56 19.57 4.04
CA PRO A 5 -10.40 19.47 5.48
C PRO A 5 -8.99 19.03 5.88
N LYS A 6 -8.42 19.64 6.91
CA LYS A 6 -7.01 19.46 7.30
C LYS A 6 -6.68 18.01 7.62
N GLY A 7 -7.59 17.32 8.28
CA GLY A 7 -7.48 15.90 8.61
C GLY A 7 -7.48 15.00 7.38
N ILE A 8 -8.29 15.31 6.35
CA ILE A 8 -8.26 14.58 5.08
C ILE A 8 -6.94 14.83 4.35
N GLN A 9 -6.48 16.09 4.29
CA GLN A 9 -5.19 16.43 3.70
C GLN A 9 -4.01 15.74 4.41
N HIS A 10 -4.08 15.62 5.75
CA HIS A 10 -3.10 14.89 6.54
C HIS A 10 -3.04 13.40 6.15
N VAL A 11 -4.19 12.73 6.08
CA VAL A 11 -4.29 11.31 5.68
C VAL A 11 -3.73 11.12 4.26
N TRP A 12 -4.11 11.99 3.32
CA TRP A 12 -3.58 11.97 1.94
C TRP A 12 -2.05 12.08 1.89
N ASN A 13 -1.48 13.04 2.61
CA ASN A 13 -0.03 13.22 2.66
C ASN A 13 0.70 12.00 3.24
N ARG A 14 0.10 11.32 4.24
CA ARG A 14 0.63 10.05 4.76
C ARG A 14 0.59 8.95 3.69
N GLY A 15 -0.47 8.88 2.89
CA GLY A 15 -0.61 7.94 1.78
C GLY A 15 0.43 8.16 0.69
N LEU A 16 0.64 9.42 0.29
CA LEU A 16 1.68 9.80 -0.68
C LEU A 16 3.09 9.44 -0.19
N LYS A 17 3.37 9.66 1.11
CA LYS A 17 4.66 9.27 1.71
C LYS A 17 4.86 7.76 1.65
N ALA A 18 3.84 6.98 2.02
CA ALA A 18 3.90 5.52 1.95
C ALA A 18 4.10 5.01 0.51
N ARG A 19 3.35 5.56 -0.46
CA ARG A 19 3.50 5.24 -1.89
C ARG A 19 4.95 5.39 -2.34
N GLU A 20 5.57 6.52 -2.03
CA GLU A 20 6.93 6.80 -2.47
C GLU A 20 7.98 5.87 -1.84
N ILE A 21 7.79 5.50 -0.57
CA ILE A 21 8.66 4.53 0.12
C ILE A 21 8.54 3.15 -0.54
N ILE A 22 7.31 2.65 -0.72
CA ILE A 22 7.02 1.36 -1.36
C ILE A 22 7.62 1.34 -2.77
N ARG A 23 7.38 2.38 -3.58
CA ARG A 23 7.82 2.50 -4.98
C ARG A 23 9.33 2.44 -5.13
N LYS A 24 10.07 3.09 -4.23
CA LYS A 24 11.55 3.07 -4.19
C LYS A 24 12.13 1.75 -3.66
N THR A 25 11.34 0.98 -2.92
CA THR A 25 11.80 -0.26 -2.28
C THR A 25 11.69 -1.46 -3.20
N ILE A 26 10.64 -1.55 -4.02
CA ILE A 26 10.42 -2.66 -4.96
C ILE A 26 11.53 -2.75 -6.00
N LYS A 27 12.13 -3.95 -6.13
CA LYS A 27 13.27 -4.25 -7.00
C LYS A 27 13.14 -5.64 -7.62
N ILE A 28 13.72 -5.79 -8.81
CA ILE A 28 13.86 -7.09 -9.51
C ILE A 28 14.76 -8.06 -8.73
N GLY A 29 14.54 -9.36 -8.93
CA GLY A 29 15.43 -10.44 -8.46
C GLY A 29 15.11 -11.00 -7.07
N TYR A 30 14.41 -10.24 -6.23
CA TYR A 30 13.91 -10.70 -4.92
C TYR A 30 12.62 -11.50 -5.06
N THR A 31 12.39 -12.40 -4.11
CA THR A 31 11.08 -13.03 -3.95
C THR A 31 10.06 -12.02 -3.42
N ALA A 32 8.78 -12.25 -3.69
CA ALA A 32 7.71 -11.37 -3.23
C ALA A 32 7.62 -11.28 -1.70
N GLY A 33 7.93 -12.38 -0.99
CA GLY A 33 8.02 -12.42 0.47
C GLY A 33 9.19 -11.62 1.03
N GLU A 34 10.37 -11.73 0.42
CA GLU A 34 11.52 -10.87 0.78
C GLU A 34 11.18 -9.40 0.54
N MET A 35 10.53 -9.09 -0.58
CA MET A 35 10.16 -7.72 -0.91
C MET A 35 9.13 -7.14 0.04
N LEU A 36 8.10 -7.91 0.42
CA LEU A 36 7.15 -7.52 1.46
C LEU A 36 7.88 -7.18 2.76
N GLY A 37 8.81 -8.04 3.19
CA GLY A 37 9.62 -7.78 4.38
C GLY A 37 10.50 -6.52 4.27
N MET A 38 11.04 -6.23 3.08
CA MET A 38 11.81 -5.00 2.82
C MET A 38 10.93 -3.75 2.88
N MET A 39 9.74 -3.79 2.27
CA MET A 39 8.78 -2.68 2.29
C MET A 39 8.28 -2.39 3.70
N VAL A 40 7.98 -3.44 4.47
CA VAL A 40 7.58 -3.31 5.88
C VAL A 40 8.67 -2.58 6.68
N LYS A 41 9.93 -3.04 6.59
CA LYS A 41 11.05 -2.40 7.29
C LYS A 41 11.25 -0.95 6.86
N ALA A 42 11.12 -0.64 5.58
CA ALA A 42 11.29 0.72 5.06
C ALA A 42 10.19 1.67 5.57
N LEU A 43 8.94 1.21 5.65
CA LEU A 43 7.84 1.99 6.19
C LEU A 43 7.96 2.17 7.71
N GLU A 44 8.32 1.12 8.45
CA GLU A 44 8.51 1.21 9.90
C GLU A 44 9.64 2.18 10.29
N ALA A 45 10.73 2.22 9.51
CA ALA A 45 11.80 3.20 9.69
C ALA A 45 11.32 4.66 9.56
N GLU A 46 10.20 4.89 8.87
CA GLU A 46 9.59 6.21 8.62
C GLU A 46 8.37 6.50 9.54
N GLY A 47 8.21 5.69 10.59
CA GLY A 47 7.21 5.89 11.65
C GLY A 47 5.83 5.33 11.33
N PHE A 48 5.70 4.46 10.33
CA PHE A 48 4.50 3.67 10.10
C PHE A 48 4.49 2.42 10.99
N VAL A 49 3.33 1.81 11.21
CA VAL A 49 3.18 0.57 11.99
C VAL A 49 2.61 -0.51 11.11
N TYR A 50 3.31 -1.64 11.00
CA TYR A 50 2.82 -2.74 10.19
C TYR A 50 1.58 -3.39 10.82
N THR A 51 0.52 -3.45 10.05
CA THR A 51 -0.77 -3.98 10.48
C THR A 51 -1.34 -4.89 9.39
N PRO A 52 -0.80 -6.10 9.23
CA PRO A 52 -1.19 -7.01 8.16
C PRO A 52 -2.68 -7.38 8.24
N SER A 53 -3.32 -7.47 7.07
CA SER A 53 -4.57 -8.21 6.90
C SER A 53 -4.27 -9.68 6.60
N ASP A 54 -5.09 -10.59 7.11
CA ASP A 54 -5.10 -12.01 6.74
C ASP A 54 -6.41 -12.45 6.06
N ASP A 55 -7.31 -11.50 5.77
CA ASP A 55 -8.67 -11.64 5.21
C ASP A 55 -9.60 -12.64 5.92
N VAL A 56 -9.15 -13.21 7.03
CA VAL A 56 -9.84 -14.31 7.72
C VAL A 56 -10.11 -13.95 9.18
N SER A 57 -9.16 -13.31 9.84
CA SER A 57 -9.23 -12.99 11.26
C SER A 57 -9.56 -11.52 11.51
N SER A 58 -9.74 -11.18 12.78
CA SER A 58 -9.87 -9.79 13.21
C SER A 58 -8.54 -9.06 13.39
N GLN A 59 -7.41 -9.69 13.09
CA GLN A 59 -6.07 -9.16 13.38
C GLN A 59 -5.90 -7.72 12.91
N TYR A 60 -6.28 -7.43 11.66
CA TYR A 60 -6.19 -6.07 11.11
C TYR A 60 -6.97 -5.06 11.95
N ARG A 61 -8.25 -5.36 12.24
CA ARG A 61 -9.11 -4.51 13.07
C ARG A 61 -8.54 -4.32 14.48
N ASP A 62 -8.05 -5.39 15.08
CA ASP A 62 -7.56 -5.36 16.46
C ASP A 62 -6.25 -4.55 16.55
N LEU A 63 -5.37 -4.66 15.55
CA LEU A 63 -4.19 -3.80 15.41
C LEU A 63 -4.55 -2.33 15.16
N MET A 64 -5.59 -2.06 14.36
CA MET A 64 -6.09 -0.69 14.17
C MET A 64 -6.62 -0.08 15.47
N ASN A 65 -7.37 -0.86 16.24
CA ASN A 65 -7.89 -0.43 17.53
C ASN A 65 -6.75 -0.17 18.53
N ALA A 66 -5.72 -1.03 18.54
CA ALA A 66 -4.55 -0.87 19.40
C ALA A 66 -3.76 0.41 19.12
N LEU A 67 -3.78 0.90 17.88
CA LEU A 67 -3.17 2.18 17.53
C LEU A 67 -3.94 3.39 18.11
N GLY A 68 -5.21 3.24 18.49
CA GLY A 68 -6.00 4.27 19.17
C GLY A 68 -5.93 5.63 18.47
N ASP A 69 -5.63 6.68 19.24
CA ASP A 69 -5.45 8.06 18.79
C ASP A 69 -3.98 8.43 18.47
N SER A 70 -3.08 7.45 18.42
CA SER A 70 -1.68 7.69 18.02
C SER A 70 -1.61 8.34 16.64
N ASP A 71 -0.71 9.32 16.52
CA ASP A 71 -0.34 9.97 15.26
C ASP A 71 0.31 9.02 14.23
N LYS A 72 0.72 7.82 14.65
CA LYS A 72 1.26 6.79 13.76
C LYS A 72 0.19 6.28 12.80
N SER A 73 0.60 6.10 11.55
CA SER A 73 -0.21 5.46 10.52
C SER A 73 0.03 3.95 10.52
N GLY A 74 -1.02 3.16 10.71
CA GLY A 74 -0.99 1.73 10.42
C GLY A 74 -0.97 1.48 8.91
N PHE A 75 -0.46 0.36 8.44
CA PHE A 75 -0.50 0.00 7.02
C PHE A 75 -0.61 -1.51 6.76
N THR A 76 -1.23 -1.86 5.63
CA THR A 76 -1.17 -3.19 5.01
C THR A 76 -0.88 -3.04 3.52
N ILE A 77 -0.23 -4.05 2.93
CA ILE A 77 0.20 -4.04 1.52
C ILE A 77 -0.46 -5.23 0.83
N ASP A 78 -0.99 -5.01 -0.37
CA ASP A 78 -1.50 -6.06 -1.25
C ASP A 78 -1.01 -5.85 -2.69
N CYS A 79 0.31 -5.77 -2.90
CA CYS A 79 0.79 -5.67 -4.27
C CYS A 79 0.71 -7.04 -4.95
N HIS A 80 -0.19 -7.22 -5.92
CA HIS A 80 -0.45 -8.48 -6.62
C HIS A 80 -0.42 -8.34 -8.14
N THR A 81 -0.15 -9.44 -8.84
CA THR A 81 0.00 -9.43 -10.29
C THR A 81 -1.33 -9.12 -10.97
N VAL A 82 -1.30 -8.26 -12.00
CA VAL A 82 -2.46 -7.95 -12.84
C VAL A 82 -2.08 -8.07 -14.32
N GLY A 83 -3.07 -8.19 -15.20
CA GLY A 83 -2.84 -8.41 -16.62
C GLY A 83 -4.11 -8.59 -17.43
N ASN A 84 -4.01 -9.33 -18.53
CA ASN A 84 -5.07 -9.46 -19.53
C ASN A 84 -6.31 -10.26 -19.07
N THR A 85 -6.29 -10.84 -17.88
CA THR A 85 -7.41 -11.63 -17.35
C THR A 85 -8.50 -10.77 -16.70
N GLY A 86 -8.26 -9.46 -16.51
CA GLY A 86 -9.25 -8.49 -16.03
C GLY A 86 -9.67 -8.64 -14.56
N ASN A 87 -9.38 -9.78 -13.94
CA ASN A 87 -9.53 -10.02 -12.50
C ASN A 87 -8.15 -10.34 -11.91
N SER A 88 -7.62 -9.39 -11.16
CA SER A 88 -6.33 -9.47 -10.47
C SER A 88 -6.19 -10.68 -9.54
N GLU A 89 -7.31 -11.18 -9.02
CA GLU A 89 -7.35 -12.37 -8.16
C GLU A 89 -6.97 -13.68 -8.88
N ILE A 90 -7.10 -13.70 -10.21
CA ILE A 90 -6.90 -14.90 -11.04
C ILE A 90 -5.48 -14.94 -11.61
N GLU A 91 -4.84 -13.78 -11.81
CA GLU A 91 -3.54 -13.70 -12.47
C GLU A 91 -2.43 -14.32 -11.61
N LEU A 92 -1.66 -15.22 -12.21
CA LEU A 92 -0.58 -15.93 -11.52
C LEU A 92 0.70 -15.11 -11.59
N GLY A 93 1.28 -14.84 -10.43
CA GLY A 93 2.56 -14.15 -10.34
C GLY A 93 2.92 -13.78 -8.91
N PRO A 94 4.07 -13.12 -8.71
CA PRO A 94 4.51 -12.70 -7.39
C PRO A 94 3.46 -11.80 -6.74
N SER A 95 3.20 -12.05 -5.45
CA SER A 95 2.32 -11.24 -4.63
C SER A 95 3.00 -10.89 -3.33
N MET A 96 3.15 -9.60 -3.09
CA MET A 96 3.78 -9.01 -1.92
C MET A 96 2.68 -8.64 -0.91
N ALA A 97 1.97 -9.66 -0.44
CA ALA A 97 0.82 -9.51 0.45
C ALA A 97 0.89 -10.53 1.60
N PRO A 98 0.52 -10.16 2.84
CA PRO A 98 0.61 -11.04 4.00
C PRO A 98 -0.29 -12.28 3.91
N PHE A 99 -1.42 -12.18 3.21
CA PHE A 99 -2.44 -13.22 3.09
C PHE A 99 -2.30 -14.13 1.87
N ARG A 100 -1.25 -13.93 1.04
CA ARG A 100 -0.99 -14.75 -0.15
C ARG A 100 0.36 -15.48 -0.06
N PRO A 101 0.62 -16.27 1.02
CA PRO A 101 1.93 -16.86 1.27
C PRO A 101 2.36 -17.85 0.18
N PHE A 102 1.41 -18.49 -0.51
CA PHE A 102 1.72 -19.44 -1.58
C PHE A 102 2.36 -18.79 -2.81
N ARG A 103 2.27 -17.47 -2.97
CA ARG A 103 2.91 -16.71 -4.07
C ARG A 103 4.16 -15.97 -3.62
N SER A 104 4.47 -15.98 -2.33
CA SER A 104 5.60 -15.23 -1.74
C SER A 104 6.98 -15.68 -2.25
N HIS A 105 7.11 -16.95 -2.66
CA HIS A 105 8.35 -17.54 -3.15
C HIS A 105 8.69 -17.15 -4.61
N LEU A 106 7.73 -16.58 -5.35
CA LEU A 106 7.93 -16.17 -6.73
C LEU A 106 8.79 -14.91 -6.79
N LYS A 107 9.71 -14.86 -7.75
CA LYS A 107 10.61 -13.72 -7.95
C LYS A 107 9.92 -12.58 -8.71
N ILE A 108 10.18 -11.37 -8.26
CA ILE A 108 9.85 -10.15 -9.00
C ILE A 108 10.81 -10.06 -10.21
N GLN A 109 10.25 -9.98 -11.40
CA GLN A 109 10.97 -9.91 -12.67
C GLN A 109 10.79 -8.54 -13.31
N GLN A 110 11.64 -8.23 -14.27
CA GLN A 110 11.44 -7.10 -15.18
C GLN A 110 10.15 -7.30 -15.98
N ASN A 111 9.42 -6.20 -16.19
CA ASN A 111 8.11 -6.14 -16.85
C ASN A 111 6.98 -6.83 -16.09
N ASN A 112 7.15 -7.13 -14.80
CA ASN A 112 6.02 -7.52 -13.97
C ASN A 112 5.04 -6.37 -13.85
N ILE A 113 3.82 -6.57 -14.37
CA ILE A 113 2.70 -5.66 -14.19
C ILE A 113 1.93 -6.12 -12.96
N PHE A 114 1.62 -5.19 -12.08
CA PHE A 114 1.01 -5.48 -10.79
C PHE A 114 0.17 -4.30 -10.30
N ALA A 115 -0.83 -4.61 -9.49
CA ALA A 115 -1.54 -3.62 -8.70
C ALA A 115 -0.59 -3.12 -7.61
N PHE A 116 -0.27 -1.83 -7.65
CA PHE A 116 0.41 -1.14 -6.57
C PHE A 116 -0.62 -0.78 -5.52
N GLU A 117 -1.01 -1.76 -4.70
CA GLU A 117 -2.08 -1.59 -3.71
C GLU A 117 -1.55 -1.61 -2.28
N PHE A 118 -1.97 -0.61 -1.51
CA PHE A 118 -1.74 -0.58 -0.07
C PHE A 118 -2.77 0.30 0.62
N VAL A 119 -3.04 -0.02 1.87
CA VAL A 119 -3.94 0.76 2.73
C VAL A 119 -3.12 1.37 3.85
N ILE A 120 -3.35 2.66 4.10
CA ILE A 120 -2.90 3.32 5.32
C ILE A 120 -4.09 3.68 6.21
N ASN A 121 -3.87 3.65 7.53
CA ASN A 121 -4.85 3.99 8.53
C ASN A 121 -4.28 5.05 9.46
N THR A 122 -4.74 6.27 9.28
CA THR A 122 -4.16 7.44 9.94
C THR A 122 -5.20 8.10 10.84
N TRP A 123 -4.78 8.55 12.02
CA TRP A 123 -5.64 9.34 12.90
C TRP A 123 -6.01 10.67 12.22
N ASN A 124 -7.31 10.91 12.05
CA ASN A 124 -7.83 12.17 11.54
C ASN A 124 -8.25 13.05 12.73
N PRO A 125 -7.55 14.18 12.98
CA PRO A 125 -7.83 15.04 14.13
C PRO A 125 -9.15 15.79 14.02
N ASP A 126 -9.67 16.02 12.79
CA ASP A 126 -10.92 16.73 12.57
C ASP A 126 -12.12 15.86 12.96
N THR A 127 -12.08 14.57 12.63
CA THR A 127 -13.14 13.61 12.93
C THR A 127 -12.94 12.86 14.24
N LYS A 128 -11.76 12.99 14.87
CA LYS A 128 -11.34 12.21 16.06
C LYS A 128 -11.52 10.71 15.86
N SER A 129 -11.16 10.22 14.68
CA SER A 129 -11.26 8.82 14.32
C SER A 129 -10.14 8.43 13.35
N ARG A 130 -9.84 7.14 13.24
CA ARG A 130 -8.94 6.65 12.19
C ARG A 130 -9.66 6.65 10.85
N MET A 131 -8.97 7.15 9.83
CA MET A 131 -9.42 7.13 8.44
C MET A 131 -8.51 6.21 7.65
N SER A 132 -9.13 5.27 6.93
CA SER A 132 -8.46 4.40 5.98
C SER A 132 -8.39 5.06 4.61
N LEU A 133 -7.23 5.03 3.98
CA LEU A 133 -7.04 5.42 2.59
C LEU A 133 -6.39 4.25 1.87
N ASN A 134 -7.13 3.63 0.95
CA ASN A 134 -6.59 2.67 -0.01
C ASN A 134 -6.07 3.46 -1.22
N LEU A 135 -4.84 3.17 -1.62
CA LEU A 135 -4.27 3.65 -2.88
C LEU A 135 -3.90 2.43 -3.70
N GLU A 136 -4.49 2.34 -4.88
CA GLU A 136 -4.23 1.33 -5.87
C GLU A 136 -4.00 2.02 -7.22
N ASP A 137 -2.91 1.65 -7.90
CA ASP A 137 -2.62 2.06 -9.27
C ASP A 137 -2.00 0.85 -9.99
N ASP A 138 -2.14 0.75 -11.32
CA ASP A 138 -1.38 -0.25 -12.06
C ASP A 138 0.03 0.25 -12.33
N ALA A 139 1.01 -0.59 -12.03
CA ALA A 139 2.41 -0.26 -12.18
C ALA A 139 3.20 -1.40 -12.83
N ILE A 140 4.39 -1.05 -13.33
CA ILE A 140 5.32 -2.00 -13.94
C ILE A 140 6.67 -1.92 -13.23
N VAL A 141 7.28 -3.09 -13.00
CA VAL A 141 8.65 -3.18 -12.50
C VAL A 141 9.63 -3.11 -13.66
N THR A 142 10.61 -2.20 -13.56
CA THR A 142 11.71 -2.07 -14.52
C THR A 142 13.06 -2.08 -13.78
N GLU A 143 14.16 -1.97 -14.53
CA GLU A 143 15.50 -1.85 -13.95
C GLU A 143 15.67 -0.60 -13.07
N LYS A 144 14.79 0.41 -13.22
CA LYS A 144 14.79 1.66 -12.45
C LYS A 144 13.96 1.58 -11.16
N GLY A 145 13.31 0.45 -10.90
CA GLY A 145 12.34 0.27 -9.82
C GLY A 145 10.91 0.21 -10.37
N VAL A 146 9.95 0.80 -9.66
CA VAL A 146 8.56 0.84 -10.10
C VAL A 146 8.28 2.10 -10.91
N GLU A 147 7.73 1.91 -12.09
CA GLU A 147 7.25 2.96 -13.00
C GLU A 147 5.72 2.88 -13.13
N ALA A 148 5.07 4.03 -13.13
CA ALA A 148 3.62 4.12 -13.26
C ALA A 148 3.21 3.95 -14.72
N LEU A 149 2.12 3.22 -14.99
CA LEU A 149 1.58 3.10 -16.35
C LEU A 149 0.87 4.37 -16.82
N TYR A 150 0.44 5.20 -15.88
CA TYR A 150 -0.16 6.51 -16.09
C TYR A 150 0.26 7.46 -14.97
N PRO A 151 0.17 8.79 -15.17
CA PRO A 151 0.48 9.75 -14.11
C PRO A 151 -0.39 9.50 -12.88
N HIS A 152 0.24 9.29 -11.72
CA HIS A 152 -0.47 9.18 -10.46
C HIS A 152 -1.24 10.46 -10.13
N ASN A 153 -2.37 10.30 -9.44
CA ASN A 153 -3.01 11.42 -8.76
C ASN A 153 -2.08 11.92 -7.64
N ASP A 154 -1.76 13.21 -7.67
CA ASP A 154 -0.89 13.89 -6.71
C ASP A 154 -1.68 14.82 -5.76
N ARG A 155 -2.95 15.08 -6.06
CA ARG A 155 -3.85 15.95 -5.29
C ARG A 155 -5.27 15.39 -5.19
N ILE A 156 -5.96 15.82 -4.15
CA ILE A 156 -7.40 15.58 -3.99
C ILE A 156 -8.15 16.55 -4.92
N ILE A 157 -9.09 16.02 -5.70
CA ILE A 157 -9.99 16.81 -6.55
C ILE A 157 -11.34 16.96 -5.84
N VAL A 158 -11.75 18.20 -5.58
CA VAL A 158 -13.04 18.50 -4.97
C VAL A 158 -14.10 18.65 -6.07
N ILE A 159 -15.07 17.73 -6.11
CA ILE A 159 -16.20 17.75 -7.05
C ILE A 159 -17.37 18.50 -6.42
N ARG A 160 -18.09 19.28 -7.23
CA ARG A 160 -19.26 20.09 -6.85
C ARG A 160 -20.50 19.61 -7.57
#